data_AF-A0A355F8N5-F1
#
_entry.id   AF-A0A355F8N5-F1
#
_cell.length_a   1.000
_cell.length_b   1.000
_cell.length_c   1.000
_cell.angle_alpha   90.00
_cell.angle_beta   90.00
_cell.angle_gamma   90.00
#
_symmetry.space_group_name_H-M   'P 1'
#
loop_
_entity.id
_entity.type
_entity.pdbx_description
1 polymer ?
#
loop_
_entity_poly.entity_id
_entity_poly.type
_entity_poly.pdbx_seq_one_letter_code
_entity_poly.pdbx_strand_id
1 'polypeptide(L)' 'SEQGTLHLVVATPKEYKELGTLQVFEGKSWTSPALAQGRLYLRNAAHLIALDWTAPKAAPPAKTGR' A
#
# COMPACT_ATOMS: atom_id res chain seq x y z
N SER A 1 -8.33 -11.03 6.48
CA SER A 1 -9.24 -10.91 5.34
C SER A 1 -8.40 -11.01 4.07
N GLU A 2 -8.60 -12.02 3.22
CA GLU A 2 -7.79 -12.23 2.00
C GLU A 2 -8.59 -11.88 0.74
N GLN A 3 -9.18 -10.69 0.67
CA GLN A 3 -10.05 -10.28 -0.44
C GLN A 3 -9.34 -9.36 -1.43
N GLY A 4 -8.02 -9.17 -1.34
CA GLY A 4 -7.28 -8.41 -2.34
C GLY A 4 -7.42 -6.89 -2.20
N THR A 5 -7.73 -6.43 -1.00
CA THR A 5 -7.80 -5.00 -0.65
C THR A 5 -6.40 -4.47 -0.36
N LEU A 6 -6.03 -3.34 -0.98
CA LEU A 6 -4.80 -2.61 -0.72
C LEU A 6 -5.06 -1.56 0.37
N HIS A 7 -4.25 -1.58 1.43
CA HIS A 7 -4.28 -0.58 2.49
C HIS A 7 -2.99 0.25 2.47
N LEU A 8 -3.13 1.58 2.53
CA LEU A 8 -2.01 2.49 2.70
C LEU A 8 -1.99 2.97 4.15
N VAL A 9 -0.85 2.82 4.83
CA VAL A 9 -0.72 3.12 6.27
C VAL A 9 0.51 3.97 6.54
N VAL A 10 0.52 4.67 7.68
CA VAL A 10 1.70 5.39 8.16
C VAL A 10 2.73 4.37 8.68
N ALA A 11 3.97 4.49 8.20
CA ALA A 11 5.09 3.69 8.68
C ALA A 11 5.62 4.22 10.03
N THR A 12 4.88 3.96 11.11
CA THR A 12 5.24 4.36 12.49
C THR A 12 5.09 3.17 13.44
N PRO A 13 5.96 3.03 14.46
CA PRO A 13 5.83 1.97 15.46
C PRO A 13 4.80 2.30 16.56
N LYS A 14 4.25 3.53 16.60
CA LYS A 14 3.40 4.01 17.71
C LYS A 14 1.99 3.41 17.69
N GLU A 15 1.38 3.40 16.52
CA GLU A 15 -0.01 3.00 16.33
C GLU A 15 -0.28 2.65 14.86
N TYR A 16 -1.31 1.84 14.62
CA TYR A 16 -1.84 1.65 13.28
C TYR A 16 -2.62 2.90 12.85
N LYS A 17 -2.24 3.49 11.72
CA LYS A 17 -2.95 4.63 11.12
C LYS A 17 -3.10 4.44 9.61
N GLU A 18 -4.32 4.17 9.18
CA GLU A 18 -4.67 4.05 7.76
C GLU A 18 -4.84 5.43 7.11
N LEU A 19 -4.28 5.57 5.91
CA LEU A 19 -4.38 6.76 5.06
C LEU A 19 -5.43 6.59 3.95
N GLY A 20 -5.70 5.35 3.56
CA GLY A 20 -6.72 5.01 2.57
C GLY A 20 -6.70 3.54 2.22
N THR A 21 -7.75 3.11 1.53
CA THR A 21 -7.95 1.73 1.09
C THR A 21 -8.51 1.68 -0.33
N LEU A 22 -8.16 0.63 -1.07
CA LEU A 22 -8.62 0.39 -2.44
C LEU A 22 -8.87 -1.10 -2.65
N GLN A 23 -10.04 -1.46 -3.20
CA GLN A 23 -10.31 -2.82 -3.61
C GLN A 23 -9.65 -3.08 -4.98
N VAL A 24 -8.58 -3.88 -5.00
CA VAL A 24 -7.74 -4.06 -6.21
C VAL A 24 -8.08 -5.36 -6.93
N PHE A 25 -8.31 -6.44 -6.20
CA PHE A 25 -8.65 -7.75 -6.77
C PHE A 25 -9.93 -8.28 -6.19
N GLU A 26 -10.61 -9.19 -6.89
CA GLU A 26 -11.55 -10.09 -6.25
C GLU A 26 -10.78 -11.32 -5.77
N GLY A 27 -10.81 -11.60 -4.46
CA GLY A 27 -10.14 -12.77 -3.87
C GLY A 27 -8.68 -12.54 -3.44
N LYS A 28 -7.94 -13.63 -3.24
CA LYS A 28 -6.67 -13.62 -2.50
C LYS A 28 -5.53 -12.95 -3.28
N SER A 29 -4.71 -12.17 -2.57
CA SER A 29 -3.41 -11.70 -3.04
C SER A 29 -2.33 -12.25 -2.11
N TRP A 30 -1.47 -13.13 -2.62
CA TRP A 30 -0.36 -13.75 -1.88
C TRP A 30 1.00 -13.22 -2.30
N THR A 31 1.02 -12.04 -2.93
CA THR A 31 2.26 -11.40 -3.35
C THR A 31 2.40 -10.04 -2.68
N SER A 32 3.63 -9.72 -2.29
CA SER A 32 3.95 -8.39 -1.78
C SER A 32 3.86 -7.35 -2.90
N PRO A 33 3.31 -6.15 -2.63
CA PRO A 33 3.39 -5.03 -3.57
C PRO A 33 4.83 -4.68 -3.91
N ALA A 34 5.08 -4.26 -5.15
CA ALA A 34 6.39 -3.74 -5.59
C ALA A 34 6.24 -2.29 -6.05
N LEU A 35 7.07 -1.38 -5.52
CA LEU A 35 7.09 0.02 -5.93
C LEU A 35 8.36 0.29 -6.74
N ALA A 36 8.21 0.69 -8.00
CA ALA A 36 9.34 1.01 -8.86
C ALA A 36 8.93 2.05 -9.92
N GLN A 37 9.82 3.00 -10.21
CA GLN A 37 9.64 4.01 -11.27
C GLN A 37 8.30 4.75 -11.20
N GLY A 38 7.88 5.15 -9.99
CA GLY A 38 6.61 5.88 -9.80
C GLY A 38 5.36 5.04 -10.03
N ARG A 39 5.46 3.71 -9.97
CA ARG A 39 4.32 2.79 -10.11
C ARG A 39 4.31 1.72 -9.03
N LEU A 40 3.12 1.43 -8.52
CA LEU A 40 2.86 0.33 -7.60
C LEU A 40 2.32 -0.86 -8.38
N TYR A 41 3.07 -1.96 -8.37
CA TYR A 41 2.70 -3.21 -9.02
C TYR A 41 2.10 -4.17 -8.01
N LEU A 42 0.96 -4.74 -8.37
CA LEU A 42 0.16 -5.63 -7.54
C LEU A 42 -0.20 -6.86 -8.38
N ARG A 43 -0.18 -8.04 -7.75
CA ARG A 43 -0.35 -9.31 -8.46
C ARG A 43 -1.17 -10.29 -7.63
N ASN A 44 -2.05 -11.02 -8.30
CA ASN A 44 -2.62 -12.26 -7.77
C ASN A 44 -2.37 -13.42 -8.76
N ALA A 45 -3.08 -14.54 -8.61
CA ALA A 45 -2.93 -15.70 -9.48
C ALA A 45 -3.39 -15.46 -10.94
N ALA A 46 -4.28 -14.50 -11.16
CA ALA A 46 -4.91 -14.27 -12.47
C ALA A 46 -4.58 -12.90 -13.10
N HIS A 47 -4.18 -11.91 -12.30
CA HIS A 47 -4.03 -10.52 -12.73
C HIS A 47 -2.71 -9.91 -12.24
N LEU A 48 -2.16 -9.02 -13.07
CA LEU A 48 -1.09 -8.09 -12.74
C LEU A 48 -1.59 -6.67 -13.02
N ILE A 49 -1.55 -5.81 -12.01
CA ILE A 49 -2.03 -4.42 -12.07
C ILE A 49 -0.86 -3.48 -11.76
N ALA A 50 -0.80 -2.36 -12.49
CA ALA A 50 0.09 -1.25 -12.20
C ALA A 50 -0.75 -0.01 -11.89
N LEU A 51 -0.54 0.56 -10.71
CA LEU A 51 -1.14 1.83 -10.30
C LEU A 51 -0.09 2.92 -10.38
N ASP A 52 -0.44 4.09 -10.89
CA ASP A 52 0.45 5.24 -10.82
C ASP A 52 0.61 5.69 -9.37
N TRP A 53 1.85 5.89 -8.95
CA TRP A 53 2.20 6.29 -7.59
C TRP A 53 2.72 7.73 -7.61
N THR A 54 1.84 8.66 -7.28
CA THR A 54 2.24 10.00 -6.85
C THR A 54 2.55 9.96 -5.37
N ALA A 55 3.81 10.24 -5.01
CA ALA A 55 4.20 10.33 -3.61
C ALA A 55 3.28 11.33 -2.89
N PRO A 56 2.68 10.96 -1.74
CA PRO A 56 1.89 11.91 -0.97
C PRO A 56 2.76 13.10 -0.60
N LYS A 57 2.17 14.31 -0.61
CA LYS A 57 2.83 15.51 -0.10
C LYS A 57 3.39 15.20 1.28
N ALA A 58 4.70 15.41 1.45
CA ALA A 58 5.51 14.85 2.55
C ALA A 58 4.71 14.71 3.86
N ALA A 59 4.57 13.47 4.32
CA ALA A 59 4.01 13.22 5.64
C ALA A 59 4.85 14.00 6.67
N PRO A 60 4.22 14.65 7.67
CA PRO A 60 4.96 15.32 8.73
C PRO A 60 6.01 14.36 9.29
N PRO A 61 7.25 14.81 9.54
CA PRO A 61 8.31 13.94 10.02
C PRO A 61 7.80 13.19 11.24
N ALA A 62 7.93 11.85 11.21
CA ALA A 62 7.58 11.02 12.35
C ALA A 62 8.35 11.57 13.55
N LYS A 63 7.63 12.13 14.54
CA LYS A 63 8.26 12.72 15.74
C LYS A 63 9.08 11.62 16.42
N THR A 64 10.39 11.67 16.21
CA THR A 64 11.38 10.79 16.82
C THR A 64 11.45 11.21 18.28
N GLY A 65 10.73 10.48 19.14
CA GLY A 65 10.95 10.57 20.57
C GLY A 65 12.26 9.89 20.88
N ARG A 66 13.16 10.61 21.56
CA ARG A 66 14.20 9.98 22.38
C ARG A 66 13.55 9.38 23.62
#